data_AF-A0A673MY76-F1
#
_entry.id   AF-A0A673MY76-F1
#
_cell.length_a   1.000
_cell.length_b   1.000
_cell.length_c   1.000
_cell.angle_alpha   90.00
_cell.angle_beta   90.00
_cell.angle_gamma   90.00
#
_symmetry.space_group_name_H-M   'P 1'
#
loop_
_entity.id
_entity.type
_entity.pdbx_description
1 polymer ?
#
loop_
_entity_poly.entity_id
_entity_poly.type
_entity_poly.pdbx_seq_one_letter_code
_entity_poly.pdbx_strand_id
1 'polypeptide(L)'
;MYRGDGRDSLLLMYWRDVARGHQVEVPTDMAEPIHQITTNNEGTHAREQVPYTLIARKEKCGEVVFEKRHYEKAHWACITVHEDTYEQSICYGFMKIMRYICQQNSAGSYLGVTIPIVTVVRTDEMHRTLSRAVTVAYYLRNYSHELFVTVKPFTGATNELTIIHEISSLALERPAGSDSFIVNEIWILERP
;
A
#
# COMPACT_ATOMS: atom_id res chain seq x y z
N MET A 1 32.18 -10.01 -16.89
CA MET A 1 31.42 -11.10 -16.24
C MET A 1 30.02 -10.57 -15.96
N TYR A 2 29.01 -11.03 -16.69
CA TYR A 2 27.60 -10.75 -16.38
C TYR A 2 26.96 -12.05 -15.87
N ARG A 3 26.61 -12.09 -14.58
CA ARG A 3 25.83 -13.17 -13.95
C ARG A 3 24.83 -12.49 -13.00
N GLY A 4 23.65 -12.16 -13.53
CA GLY A 4 22.54 -11.56 -12.78
C GLY A 4 21.20 -11.59 -13.54
N ASP A 5 21.26 -11.52 -14.87
CA ASP A 5 20.11 -11.21 -15.76
C ASP A 5 18.90 -12.18 -15.70
N GLY A 6 19.09 -13.46 -15.41
CA GLY A 6 18.02 -14.46 -15.54
C GLY A 6 16.90 -14.37 -14.50
N ARG A 7 17.19 -13.98 -13.25
CA ARG A 7 16.19 -13.93 -12.17
C ARG A 7 15.43 -12.61 -12.14
N ASP A 8 16.12 -11.50 -12.41
CA ASP A 8 15.52 -10.17 -12.46
C ASP A 8 14.57 -10.06 -13.65
N SER A 9 14.93 -10.68 -14.78
CA SER A 9 14.08 -10.78 -15.97
C SER A 9 12.79 -11.58 -15.71
N LEU A 10 12.86 -12.70 -14.99
CA LEU A 10 11.68 -13.49 -14.62
C LEU A 10 10.75 -12.74 -13.67
N LEU A 11 11.31 -12.04 -12.68
CA LEU A 11 10.53 -11.25 -11.74
C LEU A 11 9.82 -10.08 -12.44
N LEU A 12 10.54 -9.33 -13.29
CA LEU A 12 9.93 -8.26 -14.10
C LEU A 12 8.82 -8.80 -15.01
N MET A 13 9.03 -9.97 -15.63
CA MET A 13 8.03 -10.61 -16.50
C MET A 13 6.77 -10.97 -15.72
N TYR A 14 6.91 -11.58 -14.53
CA TYR A 14 5.78 -11.87 -13.65
C TYR A 14 4.95 -10.61 -13.36
N TRP A 15 5.61 -9.50 -13.00
CA TRP A 15 4.94 -8.23 -12.73
C TRP A 15 4.23 -7.64 -13.95
N ARG A 16 4.83 -7.76 -15.14
CA ARG A 16 4.19 -7.35 -16.39
C ARG A 16 2.93 -8.15 -16.68
N ASP A 17 2.95 -9.45 -16.42
CA ASP A 17 1.78 -10.30 -16.67
C ASP A 17 0.65 -10.00 -15.68
N VAL A 18 0.95 -9.77 -14.40
CA VAL A 18 -0.03 -9.32 -13.41
C VAL A 18 -0.61 -7.95 -13.79
N ALA A 19 0.24 -6.98 -14.12
CA ALA A 19 -0.18 -5.63 -14.48
C ALA A 19 -1.04 -5.59 -15.76
N ARG A 20 -0.78 -6.47 -16.73
CA ARG A 20 -1.59 -6.59 -17.95
C ARG A 20 -3.05 -6.92 -17.64
N GLY A 21 -3.31 -7.72 -16.59
CA GLY A 21 -4.67 -8.01 -16.11
C GLY A 21 -5.45 -6.77 -15.69
N HIS A 22 -4.75 -5.68 -15.34
CA HIS A 22 -5.30 -4.39 -14.94
C HIS A 22 -5.15 -3.31 -16.02
N GLN A 23 -4.76 -3.69 -17.25
CA GLN A 23 -4.46 -2.74 -18.32
C GLN A 23 -3.39 -1.71 -17.93
N VAL A 24 -2.38 -2.15 -17.15
CA VAL A 24 -1.24 -1.34 -16.71
C VAL A 24 0.02 -1.83 -17.40
N GLU A 25 0.85 -0.90 -17.86
CA GLU A 25 2.17 -1.19 -18.40
C GLU A 25 3.25 -1.04 -17.32
N VAL A 26 4.11 -2.06 -17.18
CA VAL A 26 5.30 -2.01 -16.31
C VAL A 26 6.54 -1.77 -17.17
N PRO A 27 7.12 -0.56 -17.12
CA PRO A 27 8.28 -0.19 -17.93
C PRO A 27 9.55 -0.94 -17.49
N THR A 28 10.52 -1.07 -18.40
CA THR A 28 11.75 -1.85 -18.15
C THR A 28 12.60 -1.28 -17.00
N ASP A 29 12.54 0.04 -16.78
CA ASP A 29 13.23 0.72 -15.68
C ASP A 29 12.69 0.35 -14.28
N MET A 30 11.59 -0.41 -14.21
CA MET A 30 11.09 -0.99 -12.96
C MET A 30 11.84 -2.26 -12.53
N ALA A 31 12.70 -2.84 -13.38
CA ALA A 31 13.44 -4.06 -13.06
C ALA A 31 14.23 -3.93 -11.75
N GLU A 32 15.00 -2.85 -11.61
CA GLU A 32 15.82 -2.60 -10.42
C GLU A 32 14.96 -2.29 -9.18
N PRO A 33 13.98 -1.37 -9.20
CA PRO A 33 13.10 -1.15 -8.07
C PRO A 33 12.37 -2.42 -7.59
N ILE A 34 11.88 -3.23 -8.53
CA ILE A 34 11.25 -4.52 -8.25
C ILE A 34 12.24 -5.45 -7.55
N HIS A 35 13.45 -5.62 -8.09
CA HIS A 35 14.47 -6.47 -7.48
C HIS A 35 14.85 -6.00 -6.07
N GLN A 36 15.11 -4.71 -5.90
CA GLN A 36 15.49 -4.13 -4.60
C GLN A 36 14.38 -4.33 -3.55
N ILE A 37 13.12 -4.05 -3.88
CA ILE A 37 12.02 -4.23 -2.91
C ILE A 37 11.75 -5.70 -2.60
N THR A 38 11.82 -6.60 -3.59
CA THR A 38 11.60 -8.04 -3.38
C THR A 38 12.72 -8.67 -2.54
N THR A 39 13.95 -8.22 -2.70
CA THR A 39 15.11 -8.71 -1.93
C THR A 39 15.37 -7.93 -0.64
N ASN A 40 14.62 -6.85 -0.37
CA ASN A 40 14.93 -5.86 0.66
C ASN A 40 16.37 -5.33 0.54
N ASN A 41 16.77 -4.97 -0.68
CA ASN A 41 18.11 -4.55 -1.06
C ASN A 41 19.14 -5.61 -0.62
N GLU A 42 18.97 -6.84 -1.13
CA GLU A 42 19.84 -7.99 -0.79
C GLU A 42 19.86 -8.36 0.70
N GLY A 43 18.79 -8.02 1.44
CA GLY A 43 18.68 -8.25 2.88
C GLY A 43 19.46 -7.25 3.73
N THR A 44 20.06 -6.23 3.13
CA THR A 44 20.80 -5.19 3.88
C THR A 44 19.88 -4.25 4.66
N HIS A 45 18.59 -4.21 4.32
CA HIS A 45 17.57 -3.45 5.05
C HIS A 45 16.47 -4.36 5.59
N ALA A 46 16.09 -4.17 6.86
CA ALA A 46 14.91 -4.81 7.42
C ALA A 46 13.63 -4.13 6.93
N ARG A 47 12.53 -4.90 6.80
CA ARG A 47 11.20 -4.30 6.66
C ARG A 47 10.78 -3.78 8.02
N GLU A 48 10.49 -2.50 8.10
CA GLU A 48 10.17 -1.83 9.35
C GLU A 48 8.66 -1.67 9.51
N GLN A 49 8.12 -2.07 10.66
CA GLN A 49 6.71 -1.84 10.92
C GLN A 49 6.46 -0.39 11.29
N VAL A 50 5.44 0.22 10.68
CA VAL A 50 4.99 1.56 11.04
C VAL A 50 4.45 1.52 12.48
N PRO A 51 5.01 2.30 13.42
CA PRO A 51 4.61 2.25 14.81
C PRO A 51 3.18 2.77 15.02
N TYR A 52 2.41 2.08 15.86
CA TYR A 52 1.09 2.51 16.28
C TYR A 52 0.78 2.10 17.72
N THR A 53 -0.13 2.82 18.36
CA THR A 53 -0.75 2.44 19.63
C THR A 53 -2.14 1.85 19.37
N LEU A 54 -2.42 0.67 19.91
CA LEU A 54 -3.76 0.07 19.86
C LEU A 54 -4.69 0.79 20.84
N ILE A 55 -5.79 1.36 20.33
CA ILE A 55 -6.79 2.09 21.12
C ILE A 55 -7.97 1.18 21.48
N ALA A 56 -8.46 0.40 20.53
CA ALA A 56 -9.56 -0.53 20.74
C ALA A 56 -9.45 -1.70 19.77
N ARG A 57 -10.01 -2.86 20.14
CA ARG A 57 -10.08 -4.05 19.28
C ARG A 57 -11.43 -4.73 19.49
N LYS A 58 -12.07 -5.10 18.39
CA LYS A 58 -13.31 -5.90 18.39
C LYS A 58 -13.01 -7.25 17.78
N GLU A 59 -13.39 -8.30 18.51
CA GLU A 59 -13.28 -9.69 18.04
C GLU A 59 -14.67 -10.34 17.98
N LYS A 60 -14.82 -11.28 17.05
CA LYS A 60 -15.99 -12.15 16.95
C LYS A 60 -15.50 -13.55 16.61
N CYS A 61 -15.87 -14.53 17.44
CA CYS A 61 -15.48 -15.93 17.25
C CYS A 61 -13.95 -16.15 17.14
N GLY A 62 -13.15 -15.34 17.84
CA GLY A 62 -11.68 -15.43 17.81
C GLY A 62 -11.03 -14.72 16.61
N GLU A 63 -11.82 -14.13 15.71
CA GLU A 63 -11.32 -13.35 14.58
C GLU A 63 -11.43 -11.84 14.87
N VAL A 64 -10.43 -11.09 14.42
CA VAL A 64 -10.40 -9.63 14.54
C VAL A 64 -11.37 -9.02 13.53
N VAL A 65 -12.41 -8.36 14.02
CA VAL A 65 -13.37 -7.63 13.18
C VAL A 65 -12.82 -6.26 12.83
N PHE A 66 -12.28 -5.53 13.81
CA PHE A 66 -11.56 -4.29 13.57
C PHE A 66 -10.64 -3.93 14.74
N GLU A 67 -9.66 -3.08 14.46
CA GLU A 67 -8.82 -2.40 15.44
C GLU A 67 -8.89 -0.88 15.23
N LYS A 68 -9.01 -0.13 16.32
CA LYS A 68 -8.76 1.31 16.31
C LYS A 68 -7.30 1.51 16.69
N ARG A 69 -6.52 2.08 15.78
CA ARG A 69 -5.09 2.34 15.95
C ARG A 69 -4.82 3.84 15.93
N HIS A 70 -3.89 4.28 16.75
CA HIS A 70 -3.35 5.63 16.75
C HIS A 70 -1.92 5.59 16.19
N TYR A 71 -1.70 6.29 15.09
CA TYR A 71 -0.38 6.46 14.49
C TYR A 71 0.19 7.80 14.94
N GLU A 72 1.39 7.77 15.51
CA GLU A 72 2.12 8.97 15.94
C GLU A 72 2.46 9.89 14.77
N LYS A 73 2.87 11.13 15.08
CA LYS A 73 3.25 12.14 14.09
C LYS A 73 4.36 11.67 13.17
N ALA A 74 4.07 11.59 11.88
CA ALA A 74 5.06 11.20 10.87
C ALA A 74 4.78 11.83 9.50
N HIS A 75 5.85 12.03 8.72
CA HIS A 75 5.74 12.36 7.32
C HIS A 75 5.42 11.11 6.51
N TRP A 76 4.74 11.33 5.40
CA TRP A 76 4.50 10.31 4.41
C TRP A 76 4.89 10.87 3.05
N ALA A 77 5.67 10.10 2.29
CA ALA A 77 5.84 10.35 0.87
C ALA A 77 4.53 9.94 0.20
N CYS A 78 3.76 10.92 -0.26
CA CYS A 78 2.44 10.70 -0.85
C CYS A 78 2.49 10.96 -2.34
N ILE A 79 1.81 10.11 -3.11
CA ILE A 79 1.48 10.39 -4.50
C ILE A 79 0.00 10.15 -4.75
N THR A 80 -0.65 11.15 -5.33
CA THR A 80 -2.03 11.01 -5.81
C THR A 80 -1.98 10.76 -7.32
N VAL A 81 -2.65 9.70 -7.75
CA VAL A 81 -2.77 9.28 -9.15
C VAL A 81 -4.26 9.19 -9.49
N HIS A 82 -4.60 9.56 -10.73
CA HIS A 82 -5.95 9.48 -11.26
C HIS A 82 -5.88 8.88 -12.66
N GLU A 83 -6.34 7.65 -12.81
CA GLU A 83 -6.43 6.91 -14.07
C GLU A 83 -7.86 6.41 -14.31
N ASP A 84 -8.07 5.61 -15.36
CA ASP A 84 -9.40 5.15 -15.77
C ASP A 84 -10.09 4.23 -14.78
N THR A 85 -9.31 3.43 -14.07
CA THR A 85 -9.80 2.56 -12.99
C THR A 85 -9.05 2.79 -11.68
N TYR A 86 -9.65 2.30 -10.60
CA TYR A 86 -8.98 2.22 -9.30
C TYR A 86 -7.68 1.40 -9.40
N GLU A 87 -7.74 0.24 -10.04
CA GLU A 87 -6.61 -0.69 -10.20
C GLU A 87 -5.44 -0.04 -10.94
N GLN A 88 -5.71 0.72 -12.00
CA GLN A 88 -4.67 1.48 -12.69
C GLN A 88 -4.06 2.53 -11.76
N SER A 89 -4.91 3.33 -11.10
CA SER A 89 -4.48 4.43 -10.25
C SER A 89 -3.57 3.94 -9.10
N ILE A 90 -3.93 2.81 -8.48
CA ILE A 90 -3.10 2.21 -7.44
C ILE A 90 -1.82 1.61 -8.01
N CYS A 91 -1.85 0.86 -9.11
CA CYS A 91 -0.65 0.28 -9.70
C CYS A 91 0.38 1.35 -10.10
N TYR A 92 -0.04 2.41 -10.78
CA TYR A 92 0.84 3.52 -11.14
C TYR A 92 1.34 4.29 -9.92
N GLY A 93 0.50 4.48 -8.89
CA GLY A 93 0.89 5.05 -7.61
C GLY A 93 1.99 4.23 -6.92
N PHE A 94 1.83 2.90 -6.87
CA PHE A 94 2.82 1.98 -6.31
C PHE A 94 4.13 2.03 -7.07
N MET A 95 4.11 1.98 -8.41
CA MET A 95 5.35 2.05 -9.19
C MET A 95 6.14 3.33 -8.90
N LYS A 96 5.46 4.49 -8.76
CA LYS A 96 6.12 5.74 -8.41
C LYS A 96 6.69 5.74 -6.99
N ILE A 97 5.98 5.17 -6.01
CA ILE A 97 6.47 5.00 -4.64
C ILE A 97 7.66 4.02 -4.58
N MET A 98 7.59 2.92 -5.32
CA MET A 98 8.69 1.95 -5.42
C MET A 98 9.96 2.62 -5.93
N ARG A 99 9.87 3.40 -7.02
CA ARG A 99 10.99 4.19 -7.55
C ARG A 99 11.57 5.13 -6.48
N TYR A 100 10.69 5.86 -5.79
CA TYR A 100 11.10 6.78 -4.73
C TYR A 100 11.86 6.07 -3.60
N ILE A 101 11.42 4.89 -3.16
CA ILE A 101 12.11 4.07 -2.15
C ILE A 101 13.45 3.55 -2.68
N CYS A 102 13.48 3.15 -3.95
CA CYS A 102 14.59 2.48 -4.63
C CYS A 102 15.60 3.43 -5.26
N GLN A 103 16.10 4.40 -4.50
CA GLN A 103 17.19 5.31 -4.91
C GLN A 103 16.82 6.28 -6.04
N GLN A 104 15.60 6.27 -6.59
CA GLN A 104 15.15 7.26 -7.58
C GLN A 104 14.51 8.47 -6.87
N ASN A 105 15.16 8.95 -5.82
CA ASN A 105 14.83 10.15 -5.07
C ASN A 105 16.04 11.11 -5.10
N SER A 106 15.86 12.36 -4.64
CA SER A 106 16.91 13.38 -4.71
C SER A 106 18.15 13.06 -3.86
N ALA A 107 18.04 12.16 -2.88
CA ALA A 107 19.18 11.71 -2.08
C ALA A 107 19.96 10.55 -2.73
N GLY A 108 19.40 9.91 -3.76
CA GLY A 108 20.03 8.78 -4.45
C GLY A 108 20.22 7.55 -3.57
N SER A 109 19.50 7.46 -2.44
CA SER A 109 19.69 6.40 -1.44
C SER A 109 18.43 5.55 -1.27
N TYR A 110 18.64 4.28 -0.92
CA TYR A 110 17.56 3.34 -0.65
C TYR A 110 16.98 3.65 0.72
N LEU A 111 15.68 3.93 0.78
CA LEU A 111 15.05 4.41 2.02
C LEU A 111 14.67 3.30 3.00
N GLY A 112 14.73 2.03 2.57
CA GLY A 112 14.16 0.93 3.34
C GLY A 112 12.66 0.79 3.10
N VAL A 113 12.11 -0.40 3.38
CA VAL A 113 10.68 -0.67 3.16
C VAL A 113 9.96 -0.63 4.49
N THR A 114 8.87 0.13 4.56
CA THR A 114 7.99 0.20 5.74
C THR A 114 6.71 -0.57 5.47
N ILE A 115 6.25 -1.37 6.43
CA ILE A 115 4.97 -2.08 6.39
C ILE A 115 3.93 -1.43 7.33
N PRO A 116 2.72 -1.11 6.85
CA PRO A 116 2.26 -1.22 5.45
C PRO A 116 2.69 -0.02 4.59
N ILE A 117 2.64 -0.20 3.26
CA ILE A 117 2.44 0.93 2.34
C ILE A 117 0.93 1.20 2.30
N VAL A 118 0.55 2.45 2.57
CA VAL A 118 -0.84 2.84 2.77
C VAL A 118 -1.45 3.30 1.46
N THR A 119 -2.68 2.88 1.18
CA THR A 119 -3.50 3.49 0.14
C THR A 119 -4.69 4.21 0.79
N VAL A 120 -4.85 5.48 0.44
CA VAL A 120 -5.99 6.31 0.83
C VAL A 120 -6.93 6.45 -0.36
N VAL A 121 -8.16 6.02 -0.15
CA VAL A 121 -9.25 6.07 -1.12
C VAL A 121 -10.39 6.90 -0.55
N ARG A 122 -11.20 7.49 -1.44
CA ARG A 122 -12.42 8.22 -1.07
C ARG A 122 -13.62 7.53 -1.69
N THR A 123 -14.71 7.45 -0.95
CA THR A 123 -15.99 6.93 -1.46
C THR A 123 -17.05 8.03 -1.47
N ASP A 124 -18.13 7.81 -2.20
CA ASP A 124 -19.33 8.62 -2.06
C ASP A 124 -19.97 8.45 -0.66
N GLU A 125 -20.96 9.29 -0.35
CA GLU A 125 -21.67 9.28 0.94
C GLU A 125 -22.34 7.94 1.26
N MET A 126 -22.65 7.15 0.23
CA MET A 126 -23.33 5.86 0.37
C MET A 126 -22.36 4.68 0.36
N HIS A 127 -21.05 4.95 0.29
CA HIS A 127 -19.98 3.97 0.15
C HIS A 127 -20.16 3.01 -1.03
N ARG A 128 -20.73 3.46 -2.15
CA ARG A 128 -21.05 2.61 -3.32
C ARG A 128 -20.06 2.74 -4.47
N THR A 129 -19.35 3.84 -4.54
CA THR A 129 -18.40 4.12 -5.61
C THR A 129 -17.08 4.59 -5.03
N LEU A 130 -15.98 4.22 -5.69
CA LEU A 130 -14.65 4.63 -5.31
C LEU A 130 -14.17 5.77 -6.22
N SER A 131 -13.58 6.79 -5.60
CA SER A 131 -12.85 7.81 -6.33
C SER A 131 -11.65 7.18 -7.05
N ARG A 132 -11.56 7.42 -8.36
CA ARG A 132 -10.39 7.12 -9.20
C ARG A 132 -9.13 7.89 -8.76
N ALA A 133 -9.28 9.01 -8.05
CA ALA A 133 -8.12 9.67 -7.43
C ALA A 133 -7.69 8.89 -6.18
N VAL A 134 -6.61 8.12 -6.32
CA VAL A 134 -6.04 7.25 -5.28
C VAL A 134 -4.73 7.85 -4.78
N THR A 135 -4.54 7.89 -3.46
CA THR A 135 -3.26 8.32 -2.87
C THR A 135 -2.53 7.12 -2.30
N VAL A 136 -1.29 6.89 -2.75
CA VAL A 136 -0.39 5.90 -2.16
C VAL A 136 0.64 6.62 -1.30
N ALA A 137 0.86 6.13 -0.09
CA ALA A 137 1.66 6.78 0.93
C ALA A 137 2.68 5.81 1.53
N TYR A 138 3.94 6.23 1.53
CA TYR A 138 5.06 5.54 2.17
C TYR A 138 5.52 6.30 3.41
N TYR A 139 5.73 5.60 4.52
CA TYR A 139 6.07 6.20 5.80
C TYR A 139 7.52 6.73 5.78
N LEU A 140 7.67 8.02 6.10
CA LEU A 140 8.97 8.67 6.29
C LEU A 140 9.16 8.96 7.77
N ARG A 141 10.26 8.45 8.33
CA ARG A 141 10.71 8.82 9.67
C ARG A 141 11.16 10.28 9.65
N ASN A 142 10.25 11.20 9.97
CA ASN A 142 10.46 12.53 10.56
C ASN A 142 9.09 13.23 10.69
N TYR A 143 8.93 14.15 11.63
CA TYR A 143 7.66 14.63 12.18
C TYR A 143 6.69 15.40 11.25
N SER A 144 5.41 15.00 11.13
CA SER A 144 4.23 15.82 11.49
C SER A 144 2.87 15.23 11.03
N HIS A 145 1.85 15.32 11.92
CA HIS A 145 0.43 14.88 11.87
C HIS A 145 0.11 13.51 12.49
N GLU A 146 -0.77 13.52 13.50
CA GLU A 146 -1.34 12.33 14.17
C GLU A 146 -2.54 11.82 13.36
N LEU A 147 -2.71 10.51 13.31
CA LEU A 147 -3.84 9.89 12.62
C LEU A 147 -4.49 8.80 13.49
N PHE A 148 -5.80 8.90 13.67
CA PHE A 148 -6.62 7.83 14.23
C PHE A 148 -7.28 7.07 13.10
N VAL A 149 -7.02 5.77 13.00
CA VAL A 149 -7.54 4.92 11.93
C VAL A 149 -8.31 3.75 12.54
N THR A 150 -9.41 3.38 11.88
CA THR A 150 -10.06 2.09 12.12
C THR A 150 -9.62 1.14 11.03
N VAL A 151 -8.91 0.09 11.41
CA VAL A 151 -8.34 -0.92 10.51
C VAL A 151 -9.19 -2.17 10.59
N LYS A 152 -9.65 -2.64 9.43
CA LYS A 152 -10.30 -3.94 9.28
C LYS A 152 -9.39 -4.84 8.42
N PRO A 153 -8.81 -5.91 8.98
CA PRO A 153 -8.08 -6.87 8.18
C PRO A 153 -9.08 -7.63 7.29
N PHE A 154 -8.68 -7.89 6.04
CA PHE A 154 -9.39 -8.78 5.14
C PHE A 154 -8.39 -9.57 4.30
N THR A 155 -8.81 -10.71 3.78
CA THR A 155 -8.01 -11.56 2.90
C THR A 155 -8.53 -11.50 1.48
N GLY A 156 -7.67 -11.81 0.51
CA GLY A 156 -8.02 -11.85 -0.91
C GLY A 156 -7.58 -10.61 -1.69
N ALA A 157 -8.13 -10.46 -2.89
CA ALA A 157 -7.70 -9.44 -3.83
C ALA A 157 -8.17 -8.05 -3.41
N THR A 158 -7.24 -7.08 -3.48
CA THR A 158 -7.56 -5.69 -3.20
C THR A 158 -8.02 -4.92 -4.44
N ASN A 159 -9.16 -5.32 -5.00
CA ASN A 159 -9.84 -4.61 -6.09
C ASN A 159 -10.93 -3.66 -5.57
N GLU A 160 -11.47 -2.83 -6.44
CA GLU A 160 -12.51 -1.84 -6.10
C GLU A 160 -13.70 -2.46 -5.34
N LEU A 161 -14.24 -3.59 -5.82
CA LEU A 161 -15.42 -4.24 -5.24
C LEU A 161 -15.16 -4.73 -3.82
N THR A 162 -14.02 -5.40 -3.58
CA THR A 162 -13.64 -5.86 -2.24
C THR A 162 -13.50 -4.69 -1.28
N ILE A 163 -12.83 -3.61 -1.71
CA ILE A 163 -12.62 -2.43 -0.86
C ILE A 163 -13.94 -1.76 -0.49
N ILE A 164 -14.84 -1.58 -1.46
CA ILE A 164 -16.17 -1.01 -1.22
C ILE A 164 -16.97 -1.87 -0.22
N HIS A 165 -16.93 -3.20 -0.40
CA HIS A 165 -17.57 -4.13 0.53
C HIS A 165 -17.02 -3.99 1.95
N GLU A 166 -15.70 -3.98 2.10
CA GLU A 166 -15.06 -3.85 3.41
C GLU A 166 -15.30 -2.49 4.06
N ILE A 167 -15.32 -1.40 3.29
CA ILE A 167 -15.71 -0.06 3.76
C ILE A 167 -17.13 -0.05 4.27
N SER A 168 -18.07 -0.56 3.47
CA SER A 168 -19.48 -0.61 3.82
C SER A 168 -19.71 -1.46 5.07
N SER A 169 -19.05 -2.62 5.17
CA SER A 169 -19.12 -3.49 6.33
C SER A 169 -18.56 -2.84 7.59
N LEU A 170 -17.43 -2.13 7.48
CA LEU A 170 -16.84 -1.44 8.63
C LEU A 170 -17.72 -0.27 9.10
N ALA A 171 -18.35 0.45 8.17
CA ALA A 171 -19.25 1.56 8.49
C ALA A 171 -20.45 1.10 9.33
N LEU A 172 -20.97 -0.11 9.09
CA LEU A 172 -22.06 -0.71 9.88
C LEU A 172 -21.66 -1.08 11.31
N GLU A 173 -20.39 -1.40 11.53
CA GLU A 173 -19.85 -1.86 12.82
C GLU A 173 -19.40 -0.69 13.72
N ARG A 174 -19.42 0.54 13.21
CA ARG A 174 -18.81 1.72 13.85
C ARG A 174 -19.82 2.54 14.67
N PRO A 175 -19.43 3.06 15.86
CA PRO A 175 -20.22 4.08 16.54
C PRO A 175 -20.22 5.41 15.76
N ALA A 176 -21.32 6.15 15.81
CA ALA A 176 -21.49 7.42 15.10
C ALA A 176 -20.39 8.45 15.47
N GLY A 177 -19.85 9.17 14.48
CA GLY A 177 -18.95 10.32 14.69
C GLY A 177 -17.44 10.09 14.59
N SER A 178 -16.96 9.01 13.96
CA SER A 178 -15.53 8.89 13.61
C SER A 178 -15.31 9.29 12.16
N ASP A 179 -14.47 10.28 11.89
CA ASP A 179 -13.89 10.46 10.56
C ASP A 179 -12.75 9.46 10.42
N SER A 180 -12.85 8.49 9.50
CA SER A 180 -11.68 7.64 9.22
C SER A 180 -11.70 7.03 7.82
N PHE A 181 -10.51 7.09 7.23
CA PHE A 181 -10.10 6.47 5.98
C PHE A 181 -9.82 4.99 6.22
N ILE A 182 -10.18 4.13 5.26
CA ILE A 182 -9.68 2.75 5.26
C ILE A 182 -8.30 2.75 4.64
N VAL A 183 -7.33 2.39 5.47
CA VAL A 183 -5.98 2.07 5.05
C VAL A 183 -6.03 0.65 4.51
N ASN A 184 -5.92 0.53 3.20
CA ASN A 184 -5.57 -0.75 2.62
C ASN A 184 -4.09 -1.02 2.95
N GLU A 185 -3.84 -2.06 3.75
CA GLU A 185 -2.51 -2.61 3.94
C GLU A 185 -2.19 -3.45 2.70
N ILE A 186 -1.44 -2.88 1.74
CA ILE A 186 -0.92 -3.72 0.67
C ILE A 186 0.20 -4.58 1.24
N TRP A 187 -0.05 -5.88 1.20
CA TRP A 187 0.92 -6.92 1.46
C TRP A 187 2.14 -6.68 0.60
N ILE A 188 3.24 -6.38 1.28
CA ILE A 188 4.54 -6.29 0.66
C ILE A 188 4.95 -7.70 0.31
N LEU A 189 4.81 -8.04 -0.99
CA LEU A 189 5.60 -9.03 -1.70
C LEU A 189 6.21 -10.08 -0.79
N GLU A 190 5.36 -10.96 -0.27
CA GLU A 190 5.86 -12.26 0.11
C GLU A 190 6.33 -12.92 -1.19
N ARG A 191 7.56 -13.43 -1.16
CA ARG A 191 8.12 -14.14 -2.31
C ARG A 191 7.11 -15.20 -2.76
N PRO A 192 6.88 -15.40 -4.06
CA PRO A 192 6.11 -16.54 -4.53
C PRO A 192 6.72 -17.86 -4.02
#